data_AF-E8ZG86-F1
#
_entry.id   AF-E8ZG86-F1
#
_cell.length_a   1.000
_cell.length_b   1.000
_cell.length_c   1.000
_cell.angle_alpha   90.00
_cell.angle_beta   90.00
_cell.angle_gamma   90.00
#
_symmetry.space_group_name_H-M   'P 1'
#
loop_
_entity.id
_entity.type
_entity.pdbx_description
1 polymer ?
#
loop_
_entity_poly.entity_id
_entity_poly.type
_entity_poly.pdbx_seq_one_letter_code
_entity_poly.pdbx_strand_id
1 'polypeptide(L)'
;GDWDFWTDWKDRRLWVTVTPIMCITFPAAAQYFLWGKLRLPFAATFTILGLLFGEWVNRYFNFWGWTYFPINFVWAATLVPGAIILDVALLVSKSFLVTAVVGGLGFGLIFYPGNWVMLAPLHQPVEYHGMAMTIADIQGYHYVRTGTPEYIRFVEKGSLRTFGKDVAP
;
A
#
# COMPACT_ATOMS: atom_id res chain seq x y z
N GLY A 1 7.48 -0.73 2.58
CA GLY A 1 8.74 -1.48 2.47
C GLY A 1 8.45 -2.82 1.85
N ASP A 2 8.61 -3.90 2.60
CA ASP A 2 8.57 -5.26 2.04
C ASP A 2 7.21 -5.65 1.41
N TRP A 3 6.09 -5.34 2.08
CA TRP A 3 4.76 -5.56 1.51
C TRP A 3 4.46 -4.70 0.28
N ASP A 4 5.22 -3.63 0.08
CA ASP A 4 5.02 -2.76 -1.07
C ASP A 4 5.79 -3.25 -2.31
N PHE A 5 6.86 -4.03 -2.11
CA PHE A 5 7.69 -4.56 -3.18
C PHE A 5 7.01 -5.62 -4.03
N TRP A 6 6.18 -6.49 -3.43
CA TRP A 6 5.74 -7.70 -4.11
C TRP A 6 4.22 -7.83 -4.10
N THR A 7 3.63 -8.29 -5.19
CA THR A 7 2.18 -8.52 -5.24
C THR A 7 1.73 -9.69 -4.41
N ASP A 8 2.54 -10.74 -4.30
CA ASP A 8 2.26 -11.90 -3.45
C ASP A 8 2.30 -11.54 -1.96
N TRP A 9 2.79 -10.37 -1.58
CA TRP A 9 2.78 -9.87 -0.20
C TRP A 9 1.60 -8.94 0.10
N LYS A 10 0.89 -8.42 -0.91
CA LYS A 10 -0.22 -7.47 -0.73
C LYS A 10 -1.49 -8.19 -0.26
N ASP A 11 -1.47 -8.64 1.00
CA ASP A 11 -2.52 -9.42 1.63
C ASP A 11 -3.61 -8.56 2.28
N ARG A 12 -4.61 -9.23 2.84
CA ARG A 12 -5.79 -8.58 3.43
C ARG A 12 -5.59 -8.11 4.86
N ARG A 13 -4.56 -8.61 5.57
CA ARG A 13 -4.35 -8.31 6.99
C ARG A 13 -3.15 -7.39 7.19
N LEU A 14 -1.96 -7.85 6.81
CA LEU A 14 -0.73 -7.17 7.22
C LEU A 14 -0.42 -5.99 6.32
N TRP A 15 -0.54 -6.12 5.00
CA TRP A 15 -0.35 -5.00 4.08
C TRP A 15 -1.35 -3.87 4.32
N VAL A 16 -2.64 -4.19 4.51
CA VAL A 16 -3.71 -3.22 4.80
C VAL A 16 -3.53 -2.53 6.15
N THR A 17 -2.89 -3.18 7.11
CA THR A 17 -2.64 -2.59 8.45
C THR A 17 -1.35 -1.78 8.48
N VAL A 18 -0.23 -2.40 8.08
CA VAL A 18 1.11 -1.83 8.26
C VAL A 18 1.32 -0.65 7.32
N THR A 19 0.90 -0.73 6.06
CA THR A 19 1.20 0.30 5.06
C THR A 19 0.59 1.65 5.43
N PRO A 20 -0.71 1.76 5.75
CA PRO A 20 -1.29 3.04 6.13
C PRO A 20 -0.71 3.60 7.44
N ILE A 21 -0.48 2.75 8.45
CA ILE A 21 0.08 3.17 9.75
C ILE A 21 1.48 3.77 9.57
N MET A 22 2.32 3.16 8.73
CA MET A 22 3.68 3.65 8.51
C MET A 22 3.68 4.90 7.62
N CYS A 23 2.86 4.91 6.56
CA CYS A 23 2.88 5.95 5.54
C CYS A 23 2.21 7.26 5.96
N ILE A 24 1.42 7.29 7.04
CA ILE A 24 0.81 8.54 7.54
C ILE A 24 1.80 9.46 8.28
N THR A 25 2.93 8.92 8.73
CA THR A 25 3.91 9.62 9.59
C THR A 25 4.47 10.90 8.95
N PHE A 26 5.04 10.81 7.75
CA PHE A 26 5.59 11.94 7.00
C PHE A 26 4.51 12.94 6.54
N PRO A 27 3.36 12.51 5.97
CA PRO A 27 2.23 13.39 5.71
C PRO A 27 1.81 14.23 6.92
N ALA A 28 1.69 13.63 8.11
CA ALA A 28 1.32 14.35 9.32
C ALA A 28 2.38 15.39 9.72
N ALA A 29 3.67 15.02 9.68
CA ALA A 29 4.77 15.93 9.97
C ALA A 29 4.84 17.10 8.98
N ALA A 30 4.67 16.82 7.69
CA ALA A 30 4.66 17.83 6.64
C ALA A 30 3.45 18.76 6.77
N GLN A 31 2.27 18.23 7.09
CA GLN A 31 1.08 19.03 7.38
C GLN A 31 1.32 19.99 8.53
N TYR A 32 1.93 19.53 9.64
CA TYR A 32 2.25 20.42 10.76
C TYR A 32 3.10 21.62 10.33
N PHE A 33 4.11 21.41 9.49
CA PHE A 33 4.97 22.50 9.00
C PHE A 33 4.27 23.38 7.95
N LEU A 34 3.83 22.80 6.83
CA LEU A 34 3.28 23.51 5.68
C LEU A 34 1.97 24.21 6.01
N TRP A 35 1.06 23.57 6.74
CA TRP A 35 -0.17 24.20 7.19
C TRP A 35 0.08 25.17 8.34
N GLY A 36 0.90 24.78 9.32
CA GLY A 36 1.15 25.59 10.51
C GLY A 36 1.89 26.90 10.23
N LYS A 37 2.80 26.90 9.25
CA LYS A 37 3.61 28.08 8.91
C LYS A 37 3.15 28.81 7.66
N LEU A 38 2.77 28.08 6.61
CA LEU A 38 2.52 28.65 5.28
C LEU A 38 1.04 28.58 4.85
N ARG A 39 0.17 27.92 5.64
CA ARG A 39 -1.25 27.70 5.32
C ARG A 39 -1.48 27.02 3.97
N LEU A 40 -0.54 26.16 3.56
CA LEU A 40 -0.62 25.42 2.30
C LEU A 40 -1.34 24.08 2.51
N PRO A 41 -2.45 23.79 1.79
CA PRO A 41 -3.29 22.62 2.02
C PRO A 41 -2.97 21.44 1.08
N PHE A 42 -1.70 21.10 0.89
CA PHE A 42 -1.30 20.01 -0.02
C PHE A 42 -0.12 19.17 0.52
N ALA A 43 0.13 19.24 1.82
CA ALA A 43 1.34 18.67 2.42
C ALA A 43 1.35 17.13 2.42
N ALA A 44 0.20 16.51 2.71
CA ALA A 44 0.09 15.05 2.65
C ALA A 44 0.23 14.56 1.20
N THR A 45 -0.42 15.25 0.26
CA THR A 45 -0.35 14.91 -1.16
C THR A 45 1.08 15.07 -1.70
N PHE A 46 1.77 16.16 -1.34
CA PHE A 46 3.16 16.38 -1.75
C PHE A 46 4.10 15.28 -1.25
N THR A 47 3.98 14.89 0.02
CA THR A 47 4.83 13.84 0.59
C THR A 47 4.57 12.48 -0.04
N ILE A 48 3.31 12.10 -0.25
CA ILE A 48 2.95 10.83 -0.91
C ILE A 48 3.36 10.81 -2.38
N LEU A 49 3.22 11.93 -3.11
CA LEU A 49 3.70 12.01 -4.49
C LEU A 49 5.23 11.88 -4.57
N GLY A 50 5.97 12.45 -3.62
CA GLY A 50 7.41 12.28 -3.52
C GLY A 50 7.81 10.81 -3.27
N LEU A 51 7.11 10.12 -2.36
CA LEU A 51 7.30 8.70 -2.12
C LEU A 51 7.04 7.87 -3.38
N LEU A 52 5.88 8.07 -4.01
CA LEU A 52 5.48 7.33 -5.22
C LEU A 52 6.44 7.59 -6.37
N PHE A 53 6.91 8.82 -6.55
CA PHE A 53 7.91 9.13 -7.57
C PHE A 53 9.20 8.33 -7.35
N GLY A 54 9.72 8.33 -6.12
CA GLY A 54 10.92 7.56 -5.77
C GLY A 54 10.71 6.05 -5.95
N GLU A 55 9.55 5.55 -5.53
CA GLU A 55 9.19 4.13 -5.70
C GLU A 55 9.12 3.76 -7.17
N TRP A 56 8.35 4.47 -7.99
CA TRP A 56 8.19 4.16 -9.41
C TRP A 56 9.49 4.27 -10.20
N VAL A 57 10.32 5.28 -9.93
CA VAL A 57 11.68 5.37 -10.50
C VAL A 57 12.47 4.10 -10.15
N ASN A 58 12.46 3.69 -8.89
CA ASN A 58 13.18 2.49 -8.45
C ASN A 58 12.60 1.20 -9.06
N ARG A 59 11.26 1.05 -9.13
CA ARG A 59 10.61 -0.12 -9.72
C ARG A 59 10.93 -0.26 -11.20
N TYR A 60 10.92 0.85 -11.93
CA TYR A 60 11.14 0.82 -13.37
C TYR A 60 12.61 0.61 -13.72
N PHE A 61 13.52 1.41 -13.15
CA PHE A 61 14.93 1.37 -13.57
C PHE A 61 15.73 0.27 -12.89
N ASN A 62 15.44 -0.07 -11.63
CA ASN A 62 16.19 -1.10 -10.91
C ASN A 62 15.48 -2.45 -10.96
N PHE A 63 14.26 -2.56 -10.41
CA PHE A 63 13.58 -3.85 -10.33
C PHE A 63 13.33 -4.46 -11.72
N TRP A 64 12.79 -3.67 -12.64
CA TRP A 64 12.59 -4.11 -14.01
C TRP A 64 13.84 -3.92 -14.88
N GLY A 65 14.39 -2.71 -14.94
CA GLY A 65 15.47 -2.36 -15.87
C GLY A 65 16.80 -3.10 -15.64
N TRP A 66 17.14 -3.40 -14.38
CA TRP A 66 18.38 -4.10 -14.03
C TRP A 66 18.11 -5.57 -13.66
N THR A 67 17.10 -5.84 -12.83
CA THR A 67 16.86 -7.20 -12.30
C THR A 67 15.73 -7.96 -12.99
N TYR A 68 15.08 -7.38 -14.01
CA TYR A 68 14.09 -8.03 -14.87
C TYR A 68 12.83 -8.58 -14.17
N PHE A 69 12.47 -8.05 -12.98
CA PHE A 69 11.19 -8.36 -12.35
C PHE A 69 10.06 -7.61 -13.06
N PRO A 70 8.96 -8.28 -13.47
CA PRO A 70 7.86 -7.64 -14.17
C PRO A 70 7.23 -6.51 -13.36
N ILE A 71 6.88 -5.41 -14.03
CA ILE A 71 6.24 -4.25 -13.37
C ILE A 71 4.93 -4.63 -12.68
N ASN A 72 4.15 -5.54 -13.26
CA ASN A 72 2.91 -6.03 -12.63
C ASN A 72 3.15 -6.92 -11.39
N PHE A 73 4.39 -7.32 -11.11
CA PHE A 73 4.77 -8.02 -9.88
C PHE A 73 5.33 -7.07 -8.82
N VAL A 74 5.92 -5.94 -9.25
CA VAL A 74 6.63 -5.01 -8.36
C VAL A 74 6.01 -3.63 -8.26
N TRP A 75 4.73 -3.45 -8.57
CA TRP A 75 4.07 -2.15 -8.52
C TRP A 75 3.93 -1.62 -7.08
N ALA A 76 3.97 -0.29 -6.94
CA ALA A 76 3.87 0.43 -5.67
C ALA A 76 2.42 0.75 -5.30
N ALA A 77 2.06 0.58 -4.02
CA ALA A 77 0.72 0.86 -3.51
C ALA A 77 0.39 2.35 -3.61
N THR A 78 -0.80 2.68 -4.10
CA THR A 78 -1.28 4.05 -4.13
C THR A 78 -1.80 4.48 -2.75
N LEU A 79 -1.33 5.63 -2.28
CA LEU A 79 -1.80 6.31 -1.06
C LEU A 79 -2.40 7.68 -1.37
N VAL A 80 -2.47 8.05 -2.67
CA VAL A 80 -2.92 9.37 -3.13
C VAL A 80 -4.36 9.67 -2.67
N PRO A 81 -5.34 8.75 -2.76
CA PRO A 81 -6.69 9.03 -2.28
C PRO A 81 -6.72 9.39 -0.78
N GLY A 82 -5.96 8.67 0.05
CA GLY A 82 -5.85 8.95 1.48
C GLY A 82 -5.18 10.30 1.75
N ALA A 83 -4.12 10.61 1.00
CA ALA A 83 -3.40 11.88 1.13
C ALA A 83 -4.30 13.09 0.83
N ILE A 84 -5.13 12.99 -0.22
CA ILE A 84 -6.11 14.03 -0.57
C ILE A 84 -7.14 14.17 0.55
N ILE A 85 -7.67 13.06 1.08
CA ILE A 85 -8.63 13.10 2.21
C ILE A 85 -8.01 13.80 3.43
N LEU A 86 -6.75 13.50 3.76
CA LEU A 86 -6.04 14.16 4.87
C LEU A 86 -5.90 15.67 4.66
N ASP A 87 -5.47 16.10 3.48
CA ASP A 87 -5.29 17.53 3.17
C ASP A 87 -6.64 18.27 3.15
N VAL A 88 -7.69 17.67 2.56
CA VAL A 88 -9.04 18.25 2.54
C VAL A 88 -9.64 18.31 3.93
N ALA A 89 -9.46 17.28 4.77
CA ALA A 89 -9.94 17.29 6.15
C ALA A 89 -9.31 18.44 6.95
N LEU A 90 -8.00 18.69 6.76
CA LEU A 90 -7.31 19.82 7.40
C LEU A 90 -7.73 21.17 6.82
N LEU A 91 -7.93 21.26 5.51
CA LEU A 91 -8.37 22.48 4.83
C LEU A 91 -9.76 22.93 5.31
N VAL A 92 -10.71 22.00 5.41
CA VAL A 92 -12.10 22.28 5.78
C VAL A 92 -12.22 22.53 7.28
N SER A 93 -11.67 21.66 8.12
CA SER A 93 -11.81 21.77 9.58
C SER A 93 -10.88 22.81 10.21
N LYS A 94 -9.75 23.11 9.56
CA LYS A 94 -8.65 23.93 10.08
C LYS A 94 -8.10 23.44 11.42
N SER A 95 -8.40 22.19 11.81
CA SER A 95 -8.10 21.61 13.11
C SER A 95 -7.30 20.32 12.96
N PHE A 96 -6.10 20.29 13.53
CA PHE A 96 -5.26 19.09 13.55
C PHE A 96 -5.93 17.92 14.30
N LEU A 97 -6.76 18.21 15.31
CA LEU A 97 -7.47 17.17 16.06
C LEU A 97 -8.52 16.48 15.18
N VAL A 98 -9.30 17.27 14.43
CA VAL A 98 -10.31 16.72 13.51
C VAL A 98 -9.63 15.94 12.39
N THR A 99 -8.52 16.45 11.83
CA THR A 99 -7.73 15.73 10.83
C THR A 99 -7.15 14.43 11.36
N ALA A 100 -6.64 14.41 12.59
CA ALA A 100 -6.07 13.20 13.19
C ALA A 100 -7.12 12.08 13.31
N VAL A 101 -8.35 12.42 13.70
CA VAL A 101 -9.45 11.45 13.83
C VAL A 101 -10.04 11.12 12.47
N VAL A 102 -10.69 12.09 11.81
CA VAL A 102 -11.47 11.85 10.59
C VAL A 102 -10.56 11.61 9.40
N GLY A 103 -9.52 12.43 9.25
CA GLY A 103 -8.55 12.28 8.18
C GLY A 103 -7.70 11.01 8.34
N GLY A 104 -7.29 10.68 9.57
CA GLY A 104 -6.58 9.43 9.88
C GLY A 104 -7.40 8.19 9.58
N LEU A 105 -8.67 8.16 10.00
CA LEU A 105 -9.61 7.08 9.67
C LEU A 105 -9.82 6.97 8.15
N GLY A 106 -10.05 8.11 7.48
CA GLY A 106 -10.20 8.14 6.02
C GLY A 106 -8.97 7.64 5.28
N PHE A 107 -7.77 7.99 5.75
CA PHE A 107 -6.50 7.53 5.17
C PHE A 107 -6.35 6.01 5.23
N GLY A 108 -6.69 5.39 6.36
CA GLY A 108 -6.65 3.94 6.52
C GLY A 108 -7.72 3.23 5.70
N LEU A 109 -8.98 3.67 5.81
CA LEU A 109 -10.11 2.99 5.19
C LEU A 109 -10.09 3.03 3.65
N ILE A 110 -9.59 4.12 3.06
CA ILE A 110 -9.54 4.25 1.60
C ILE A 110 -8.39 3.45 0.96
N PHE A 111 -7.44 2.97 1.76
CA PHE A 111 -6.23 2.32 1.26
C PHE A 111 -6.55 1.06 0.43
N TYR A 112 -7.31 0.12 0.99
CA TYR A 112 -7.63 -1.12 0.29
C TYR A 112 -8.54 -0.89 -0.93
N PRO A 113 -9.65 -0.12 -0.85
CA PRO A 113 -10.44 0.25 -2.01
C PRO A 113 -9.64 0.96 -3.12
N GLY A 114 -8.74 1.88 -2.74
CA GLY A 114 -7.92 2.64 -3.68
C GLY A 114 -6.92 1.78 -4.46
N ASN A 115 -6.47 0.67 -3.87
CA ASN A 115 -5.55 -0.25 -4.53
C ASN A 115 -6.23 -1.46 -5.19
N TRP A 116 -7.50 -1.72 -4.88
CA TRP A 116 -8.21 -2.90 -5.36
C TRP A 116 -8.22 -3.01 -6.89
N VAL A 117 -8.30 -1.88 -7.61
CA VAL A 117 -8.30 -1.86 -9.08
C VAL A 117 -7.04 -2.51 -9.67
N MET A 118 -5.88 -2.30 -9.06
CA MET A 118 -4.61 -2.90 -9.49
C MET A 118 -4.44 -4.33 -8.96
N LEU A 119 -4.98 -4.61 -7.78
CA LEU A 119 -4.78 -5.86 -7.06
C LEU A 119 -5.74 -6.99 -7.52
N ALA A 120 -6.97 -6.65 -7.89
CA ALA A 120 -8.03 -7.61 -8.18
C ALA A 120 -7.70 -8.59 -9.31
N PRO A 121 -7.12 -8.17 -10.46
CA PRO A 121 -6.75 -9.10 -11.53
C PRO A 121 -5.76 -10.16 -11.06
N LEU A 122 -4.89 -9.82 -10.09
CA LEU A 122 -3.86 -10.73 -9.58
C LEU A 122 -4.42 -11.73 -8.54
N HIS A 123 -5.63 -11.49 -8.04
CA HIS A 123 -6.33 -12.38 -7.11
C HIS A 123 -7.19 -13.43 -7.82
N GLN A 124 -7.15 -13.48 -9.15
CA GLN A 124 -7.86 -14.50 -9.90
C GLN A 124 -7.27 -15.89 -9.57
N PRO A 125 -8.10 -16.88 -9.21
CA PRO A 125 -7.63 -18.22 -8.89
C PRO A 125 -7.24 -18.96 -10.17
N VAL A 126 -6.15 -19.71 -10.10
CA VAL A 126 -5.61 -20.55 -11.16
C VAL A 126 -5.23 -21.90 -10.56
N GLU A 127 -5.54 -22.98 -11.28
CA GLU A 127 -5.01 -24.30 -10.95
C GLU A 127 -3.62 -24.44 -11.55
N TYR A 128 -2.61 -24.62 -10.69
CA TYR A 128 -1.20 -24.75 -11.07
C TYR A 128 -0.64 -26.04 -10.47
N HIS A 129 -0.30 -27.01 -11.32
CA HIS A 129 0.14 -28.37 -10.92
C HIS A 129 -0.78 -29.04 -9.89
N GLY A 130 -2.10 -28.89 -10.03
CA GLY A 130 -3.10 -29.46 -9.13
C GLY A 130 -3.31 -28.70 -7.81
N MET A 131 -2.67 -27.53 -7.64
CA MET A 131 -2.89 -26.64 -6.50
C MET A 131 -3.62 -25.36 -6.93
N ALA A 132 -4.54 -24.88 -6.10
CA ALA A 132 -5.16 -23.57 -6.32
C ALA A 132 -4.21 -22.47 -5.83
N MET A 133 -3.77 -21.61 -6.75
CA MET A 133 -2.91 -20.46 -6.49
C MET A 133 -3.55 -19.19 -7.07
N THR A 134 -3.24 -18.02 -6.51
CA THR A 134 -3.57 -16.76 -7.18
C THR A 134 -2.54 -16.45 -8.26
N ILE A 135 -2.89 -15.59 -9.23
CA ILE A 135 -1.90 -15.08 -10.20
C ILE A 135 -0.73 -14.40 -9.47
N ALA A 136 -0.98 -13.69 -8.37
CA ALA A 136 0.06 -13.10 -7.53
C ALA A 136 1.04 -14.15 -6.97
N ASP A 137 0.52 -15.26 -6.43
CA ASP A 137 1.36 -16.35 -5.92
C ASP A 137 2.18 -17.01 -7.04
N ILE A 138 1.59 -17.16 -8.23
CA ILE A 138 2.29 -17.70 -9.41
C ILE A 138 3.43 -16.77 -9.84
N GLN A 139 3.24 -15.44 -9.81
CA GLN A 139 4.33 -14.49 -10.06
C GLN A 139 5.47 -14.68 -9.06
N GLY A 140 5.15 -14.77 -7.76
CA GLY A 140 6.15 -15.00 -6.71
C GLY A 140 6.87 -16.35 -6.82
N TYR A 141 6.22 -17.35 -7.42
CA TYR A 141 6.79 -18.66 -7.71
C TYR A 141 7.70 -18.67 -8.95
N HIS A 142 7.28 -18.02 -10.04
CA HIS A 142 8.02 -18.00 -11.31
C HIS A 142 9.24 -17.07 -11.28
N TYR A 143 9.10 -15.89 -10.69
CA TYR A 143 10.16 -14.90 -10.64
C TYR A 143 11.00 -15.09 -9.38
N VAL A 144 12.04 -15.93 -9.50
CA VAL A 144 12.89 -16.34 -8.38
C VAL A 144 13.56 -15.13 -7.73
N ARG A 145 13.35 -14.99 -6.41
CA ARG A 145 13.98 -13.98 -5.58
C ARG A 145 15.01 -14.64 -4.68
N THR A 146 16.30 -14.53 -5.02
CA THR A 146 17.41 -15.26 -4.36
C THR A 146 17.47 -15.09 -2.84
N GLY A 147 17.06 -13.92 -2.32
CA GLY A 147 17.10 -13.60 -0.89
C GLY A 147 15.74 -13.57 -0.19
N THR A 148 14.63 -13.86 -0.88
CA THR A 148 13.28 -13.76 -0.30
C THR A 148 12.44 -15.01 -0.52
N PRO A 149 12.73 -16.11 0.21
CA PRO A 149 11.98 -17.36 0.12
C PRO A 149 10.57 -17.22 0.71
N GLU A 150 9.64 -18.06 0.27
CA GLU A 150 8.20 -17.94 0.60
C GLU A 150 7.88 -17.86 2.10
N TYR A 151 8.62 -18.55 2.96
CA TYR A 151 8.37 -18.57 4.40
C TYR A 151 8.60 -17.23 5.11
N ILE A 152 9.39 -16.30 4.53
CA ILE A 152 9.59 -14.96 5.14
C ILE A 152 8.39 -14.04 4.90
N ARG A 153 7.48 -14.45 4.01
CA ARG A 153 6.29 -13.68 3.69
C ARG A 153 5.34 -13.64 4.89
N PHE A 154 5.20 -12.44 5.44
CA PHE A 154 4.23 -12.14 6.49
C PHE A 154 2.90 -11.74 5.86
N VAL A 155 2.07 -12.74 5.56
CA VAL A 155 0.71 -12.57 5.04
C VAL A 155 -0.29 -13.36 5.88
N GLU A 156 -1.58 -13.08 5.69
CA GLU A 156 -2.65 -13.85 6.30
C GLU A 156 -2.52 -15.37 6.05
N LYS A 157 -2.40 -16.17 7.11
CA LYS A 157 -2.37 -17.65 7.08
C LYS A 157 -3.59 -18.29 7.77
N GLY A 158 -4.64 -17.50 8.01
CA GLY A 158 -5.82 -17.92 8.77
C GLY A 158 -5.57 -18.02 10.28
N SER A 159 -6.64 -17.96 11.07
CA SER A 159 -6.62 -18.30 12.50
C SER A 159 -7.96 -18.90 12.91
N LEU A 160 -7.98 -19.72 13.96
CA LEU A 160 -9.22 -20.30 14.50
C LEU A 160 -10.21 -19.26 15.05
N ARG A 161 -9.78 -17.99 15.17
CA ARG A 161 -10.57 -16.87 15.66
C ARG A 161 -11.03 -15.93 14.52
N THR A 162 -10.65 -16.22 13.28
CA THR A 162 -11.03 -15.41 12.12
C THR A 162 -12.26 -16.02 11.45
N PHE A 163 -13.30 -15.22 11.24
CA PHE A 163 -14.49 -15.63 10.51
C PHE A 163 -14.45 -15.07 9.08
N GLY A 164 -14.14 -15.93 8.11
CA GLY A 164 -14.38 -15.66 6.69
C GLY A 164 -13.58 -14.49 6.08
N LYS A 165 -14.28 -13.67 5.29
CA LYS A 165 -13.72 -12.62 4.42
C LYS A 165 -13.65 -11.23 5.06
N ASP A 166 -14.10 -11.08 6.31
CA ASP A 166 -14.15 -9.81 7.04
C ASP A 166 -12.77 -9.36 7.58
N VAL A 167 -11.70 -9.76 6.87
CA VAL A 167 -10.32 -9.47 7.25
C VAL A 167 -9.82 -8.14 6.67
N ALA A 168 -10.38 -7.73 5.53
CA ALA A 168 -10.08 -6.47 4.86
C ALA A 168 -11.05 -5.29 5.18
N PRO A 169 -12.38 -5.50 5.40
CA PRO A 169 -13.27 -4.42 5.82
C PRO A 169 -13.11 -4.01 7.28
#